data_AF-A0A1I7U5B1-F1
#
_entry.id   AF-A0A1I7U5B1-F1
#
_cell.length_a   1.000
_cell.length_b   1.000
_cell.length_c   1.000
_cell.angle_alpha   90.00
_cell.angle_beta   90.00
_cell.angle_gamma   90.00
#
_symmetry.space_group_name_H-M   'P 1'
#
loop_
_entity.id
_entity.type
_entity.pdbx_description
1 polymer ?
#
loop_
_entity_poly.entity_id
_entity_poly.type
_entity_poly.pdbx_seq_one_letter_code
_entity_poly.pdbx_strand_id
1 'polypeptide(L)'
;MNSSLLLLCALFSLATCFELFETAEKIEKLETELEDMEHKKLDVFVDLFGQIEQLRKYANNESKMRKRRAICGRKLTTMAIAVCGGLDRSPATDIDLSPVCCTTKSCDDQFIKKAMCPDAK
;
A
#
# COMPACT_ATOMS: atom_id res chain seq x y z
N MET A 1 -53.78 3.96 59.48
CA MET A 1 -53.70 3.90 58.00
C MET A 1 -52.43 4.54 57.41
N ASN A 2 -51.72 5.43 58.12
CA ASN A 2 -50.57 6.15 57.53
C ASN A 2 -49.26 5.34 57.49
N SER A 3 -49.04 4.42 58.44
CA SER A 3 -47.77 3.65 58.53
C SER A 3 -47.58 2.64 57.38
N SER A 4 -48.66 2.00 56.92
CA SER A 4 -48.59 1.03 55.81
C SER A 4 -48.35 1.72 54.47
N LEU A 5 -48.86 2.94 54.30
CA LEU A 5 -48.68 3.75 53.10
C LEU A 5 -47.22 4.24 52.96
N LEU A 6 -46.61 4.63 54.08
CA LEU A 6 -45.19 5.03 54.13
C LEU A 6 -44.25 3.87 53.79
N LEU A 7 -44.58 2.65 54.24
CA LEU A 7 -43.82 1.44 53.90
C LEU A 7 -43.87 1.13 52.39
N LEU A 8 -45.05 1.26 51.77
CA LEU A 8 -45.19 1.06 50.33
C LEU A 8 -44.44 2.12 49.53
N CYS A 9 -44.49 3.39 49.94
CA CYS A 9 -43.71 4.44 49.31
C CYS A 9 -42.19 4.20 49.42
N ALA A 10 -41.71 3.76 50.59
CA ALA A 10 -40.29 3.46 50.80
C ALA A 10 -39.81 2.30 49.90
N LEU A 11 -40.60 1.24 49.77
CA LEU A 11 -40.28 0.11 48.88
C LEU A 11 -40.28 0.52 47.40
N PHE A 12 -41.22 1.37 47.00
CA PHE A 12 -41.28 1.88 45.63
C PHE A 12 -40.08 2.77 45.31
N SER A 13 -39.71 3.67 46.23
CA SER A 13 -38.52 4.52 46.09
C SER A 13 -37.23 3.70 45.99
N LEU A 14 -37.09 2.64 46.80
CA LEU A 14 -35.93 1.74 46.75
C LEU A 14 -35.84 1.00 45.40
N ALA A 15 -36.98 0.49 44.89
CA ALA A 15 -37.03 -0.18 43.59
C ALA A 15 -36.63 0.77 42.44
N THR A 16 -37.17 1.98 42.42
CA THR A 16 -36.82 2.98 41.40
C THR A 16 -35.37 3.44 41.51
N CYS A 17 -34.82 3.54 42.72
CA CYS A 17 -33.40 3.86 42.91
C CYS A 17 -32.51 2.76 42.36
N PHE A 18 -32.86 1.48 42.56
CA PHE A 18 -32.09 0.36 42.05
C PHE A 18 -32.03 0.34 40.51
N GLU A 19 -33.16 0.56 39.84
CA GLU A 19 -33.21 0.69 38.38
C GLU A 19 -32.42 1.91 37.87
N LEU A 20 -32.44 3.01 38.62
CA LEU A 20 -31.68 4.22 38.28
C LEU A 20 -30.16 3.98 38.39
N PHE A 21 -29.72 3.24 39.40
CA PHE A 21 -28.31 2.86 39.55
C PHE A 21 -27.86 1.90 38.43
N GLU A 22 -28.68 0.92 38.07
CA GLU A 22 -28.36 -0.02 36.98
C GLU A 22 -28.29 0.70 35.62
N THR A 23 -29.16 1.68 35.38
CA THR A 23 -29.11 2.48 34.16
C THR A 23 -27.92 3.43 34.13
N ALA A 24 -27.54 4.04 35.26
CA ALA A 24 -26.35 4.87 35.37
C ALA A 24 -25.06 4.07 35.08
N GLU A 25 -24.93 2.86 35.62
CA GLU A 25 -23.76 1.99 35.36
C GLU A 25 -23.66 1.58 33.87
N LYS A 26 -24.80 1.34 33.22
CA LYS A 26 -24.84 1.05 31.78
C LYS A 26 -24.41 2.27 30.96
N ILE A 27 -24.86 3.47 31.32
CA ILE A 27 -24.46 4.71 30.63
C ILE A 27 -22.96 4.93 30.76
N GLU A 28 -22.39 4.76 31.95
CA GLU A 28 -20.95 4.90 32.19
C GLU A 28 -20.14 3.93 31.33
N LYS A 29 -20.56 2.65 31.25
CA LYS A 29 -19.93 1.65 30.36
C LYS A 29 -20.02 2.04 28.88
N LEU A 30 -21.17 2.53 28.43
CA LEU A 30 -21.34 2.97 27.05
C LEU A 30 -20.45 4.18 26.73
N GLU A 31 -20.29 5.12 27.65
CA GLU A 31 -19.38 6.25 27.49
C GLU A 31 -17.93 5.78 27.36
N THR A 32 -17.50 4.82 28.20
CA THR A 32 -16.14 4.27 28.12
C THR A 32 -15.90 3.51 26.81
N GLU A 33 -16.88 2.73 26.36
CA GLU A 33 -16.80 2.02 25.06
C GLU A 33 -16.77 2.99 23.88
N LEU A 34 -17.49 4.12 23.96
CA LEU A 34 -17.49 5.14 22.93
C LEU A 34 -16.09 5.76 22.78
N GLU A 35 -15.46 6.14 23.90
CA GLU A 35 -14.12 6.71 23.91
C GLU A 35 -13.07 5.73 23.35
N ASP A 36 -13.13 4.46 23.75
CA ASP A 36 -12.23 3.42 23.23
C ASP A 36 -12.45 3.18 21.72
N MET A 37 -13.69 3.23 21.24
CA MET A 37 -13.99 3.15 19.81
C MET A 37 -13.49 4.36 19.02
N GLU A 38 -13.55 5.58 19.58
CA GLU A 38 -13.01 6.77 18.93
C GLU A 38 -11.49 6.71 18.80
N HIS A 39 -10.79 6.25 19.84
CA HIS A 39 -9.34 6.03 19.80
C HIS A 39 -8.95 4.98 18.74
N LYS A 40 -9.61 3.83 18.75
CA LYS A 40 -9.38 2.76 17.75
C LYS A 40 -9.62 3.25 16.33
N LYS A 41 -10.64 4.09 16.11
CA LYS A 41 -10.92 4.68 14.79
C LYS A 41 -9.76 5.54 14.32
N LEU A 42 -9.19 6.38 15.19
CA LEU A 42 -8.05 7.23 14.84
C LEU A 42 -6.83 6.39 14.46
N ASP A 43 -6.51 5.36 15.23
CA ASP A 43 -5.38 4.46 14.97
C ASP A 43 -5.51 3.76 13.62
N VAL A 44 -6.72 3.27 13.30
CA VAL A 44 -7.02 2.65 12.00
C VAL A 44 -6.82 3.64 10.85
N PHE A 45 -7.24 4.90 11.01
CA PHE A 45 -7.02 5.91 9.99
C PHE A 45 -5.52 6.22 9.79
N VAL A 46 -4.77 6.36 10.88
CA VAL A 46 -3.31 6.61 10.81
C VAL A 46 -2.60 5.47 10.08
N ASP A 47 -2.92 4.22 10.42
CA ASP A 47 -2.34 3.06 9.75
C ASP A 47 -2.70 3.02 8.26
N LEU A 48 -3.97 3.23 7.92
CA LEU A 48 -4.43 3.25 6.53
C LEU A 48 -3.71 4.33 5.71
N PHE A 49 -3.57 5.54 6.22
CA PHE A 49 -2.84 6.60 5.53
C PHE A 49 -1.35 6.29 5.39
N GLY A 50 -0.74 5.65 6.39
CA GLY A 50 0.64 5.15 6.31
C GLY A 50 0.82 4.15 5.17
N GLN A 51 -0.10 3.19 5.06
CA GLN A 51 -0.07 2.19 3.97
C GLN A 51 -0.26 2.82 2.59
N ILE A 52 -1.21 3.75 2.44
CA ILE A 52 -1.44 4.49 1.18
C ILE A 52 -0.17 5.25 0.76
N GLU A 53 0.53 5.89 1.70
CA GLU A 53 1.75 6.62 1.39
C GLU A 53 2.87 5.68 0.91
N GLN A 54 3.01 4.51 1.55
CA GLN A 54 3.97 3.48 1.10
C GLN A 54 3.64 3.01 -0.32
N LEU A 55 2.38 2.66 -0.61
CA LEU A 55 1.95 2.26 -1.94
C LEU A 55 2.22 3.34 -2.98
N ARG A 56 1.98 4.62 -2.64
CA ARG A 56 2.28 5.76 -3.52
C ARG A 56 3.77 5.86 -3.83
N LYS A 57 4.66 5.60 -2.86
CA LYS A 57 6.12 5.58 -3.07
C LYS A 57 6.51 4.45 -4.03
N TYR A 58 5.98 3.25 -3.86
CA TYR A 58 6.22 2.13 -4.77
C TYR A 58 5.76 2.44 -6.20
N ALA A 59 4.53 2.93 -6.39
CA ALA A 59 4.00 3.28 -7.70
C ALA A 59 4.82 4.38 -8.40
N ASN A 60 5.25 5.41 -7.67
CA ASN A 60 6.12 6.45 -8.20
C ASN A 60 7.49 5.91 -8.63
N ASN A 61 8.09 5.02 -7.84
CA ASN A 61 9.36 4.39 -8.21
C ASN A 61 9.21 3.50 -9.44
N GLU A 62 8.13 2.73 -9.52
CA GLU A 62 7.83 1.90 -10.68
C GLU A 62 7.64 2.74 -11.95
N SER A 63 6.86 3.82 -11.89
CA SER A 63 6.67 4.72 -13.05
C SER A 63 7.98 5.37 -13.52
N LYS A 64 8.87 5.76 -12.59
CA LYS A 64 10.21 6.26 -12.91
C LYS A 64 11.06 5.18 -13.57
N MET A 65 11.02 3.94 -13.08
CA MET A 65 11.74 2.82 -13.68
C MET A 65 11.20 2.49 -15.08
N ARG A 66 9.89 2.48 -15.28
CA ARG A 66 9.27 2.28 -16.61
C ARG A 66 9.71 3.36 -17.60
N LYS A 67 9.73 4.64 -17.20
CA LYS A 67 10.25 5.74 -18.05
C LYS A 67 11.72 5.54 -18.41
N ARG A 68 12.56 5.12 -17.46
CA ARG A 68 13.98 4.81 -17.73
C ARG A 68 14.15 3.63 -18.67
N ARG A 69 13.37 2.57 -18.51
CA ARG A 69 13.35 1.42 -19.44
C ARG A 69 12.93 1.83 -20.85
N ALA A 70 11.94 2.71 -21.00
CA ALA A 70 11.53 3.22 -22.32
C ALA A 70 12.64 4.04 -23.01
N ILE A 71 13.32 4.92 -22.27
CA ILE A 71 14.44 5.71 -22.79
C ILE A 71 15.62 4.81 -23.17
N CYS A 72 15.98 3.88 -22.28
CA CYS A 72 17.08 2.96 -22.53
C CYS A 72 16.77 1.99 -23.67
N GLY A 73 15.56 1.43 -23.73
CA GLY A 73 15.15 0.53 -24.80
C GLY A 73 15.33 1.17 -26.17
N ARG A 74 14.88 2.44 -26.33
CA ARG A 74 15.12 3.19 -27.58
C ARG A 74 16.62 3.36 -27.87
N LYS A 75 17.44 3.70 -26.87
CA LYS A 75 18.90 3.82 -27.01
C LYS A 75 19.53 2.48 -27.42
N LEU A 76 19.09 1.37 -26.84
CA LEU A 76 19.57 0.03 -27.15
C LEU A 76 19.22 -0.37 -28.57
N THR A 77 18.00 -0.09 -29.02
CA THR A 77 17.60 -0.30 -30.42
C THR A 77 18.53 0.46 -31.36
N THR A 78 18.83 1.74 -31.08
CA THR A 78 19.76 2.53 -31.90
C THR A 78 21.18 1.96 -31.89
N MET A 79 21.71 1.55 -30.73
CA MET A 79 23.04 0.94 -30.63
C MET A 79 23.10 -0.40 -31.37
N ALA A 80 22.08 -1.24 -31.24
CA ALA A 80 21.99 -2.51 -31.94
C ALA A 80 21.93 -2.33 -33.47
N ILE A 81 21.17 -1.35 -33.97
CA ILE A 81 21.17 -1.00 -35.40
C ILE A 81 22.57 -0.57 -35.86
N ALA A 82 23.26 0.27 -35.08
CA ALA A 82 24.59 0.76 -35.43
C ALA A 82 25.63 -0.36 -35.48
N VAL A 83 25.60 -1.30 -34.53
CA VAL A 83 26.53 -2.43 -34.43
C VAL A 83 26.23 -3.52 -35.47
N CYS A 84 24.95 -3.83 -35.68
CA CYS A 84 24.52 -4.95 -36.52
C CYS A 84 24.16 -4.55 -37.97
N GLY A 85 24.14 -3.26 -38.30
CA GLY A 85 23.79 -2.76 -39.63
C GLY A 85 22.29 -2.85 -39.97
N GLY A 86 21.44 -3.14 -38.99
CA GLY A 86 20.00 -3.36 -39.15
C GLY A 86 19.42 -4.24 -38.03
N LEU A 87 18.10 -4.25 -37.89
CA LEU A 87 17.36 -5.12 -36.95
C LEU A 87 16.40 -6.07 -37.69
N ASP A 88 16.66 -6.30 -38.97
CA ASP A 88 15.79 -7.04 -39.88
C ASP A 88 15.66 -8.53 -39.51
N ARG A 89 16.39 -8.97 -38.48
CA ARG A 89 16.38 -10.31 -37.92
C ARG A 89 15.93 -10.23 -36.47
N SER A 90 14.96 -11.07 -36.10
CA SER A 90 14.62 -11.33 -34.71
C SER A 90 15.92 -11.63 -33.94
N PRO A 91 16.10 -11.13 -32.70
CA PRO A 91 17.31 -11.39 -31.93
C PRO A 91 17.62 -12.89 -31.96
N ALA A 92 18.82 -13.23 -32.42
CA ALA A 92 19.22 -14.61 -32.63
C ALA A 92 19.42 -15.37 -31.30
N THR A 93 19.37 -14.68 -30.17
CA THR A 93 19.58 -15.23 -28.84
C THR A 93 18.55 -14.70 -27.83
N ASP A 94 18.32 -15.45 -26.75
CA ASP A 94 17.47 -15.06 -25.62
C ASP A 94 18.15 -14.07 -24.65
N ILE A 95 19.25 -13.43 -25.06
CA ILE A 95 20.01 -12.52 -24.21
C ILE A 95 19.30 -11.16 -24.17
N ASP A 96 18.69 -10.83 -23.03
CA ASP A 96 18.17 -9.49 -22.77
C ASP A 96 19.32 -8.52 -22.50
N LEU A 97 19.44 -7.49 -23.36
CA LEU A 97 20.44 -6.43 -23.21
C LEU A 97 20.10 -5.46 -22.07
N SER A 98 18.83 -5.36 -21.67
CA SER A 98 18.34 -4.35 -20.73
C SER A 98 19.04 -4.39 -19.35
N PRO A 99 19.22 -5.56 -18.69
CA PRO A 99 19.83 -5.65 -17.37
C PRO A 99 21.30 -5.23 -17.34
N VAL A 100 22.01 -5.36 -18.45
CA VAL A 100 23.41 -4.95 -18.55
C VAL A 100 23.47 -3.50 -19.03
N CYS A 101 22.86 -3.20 -20.16
CA CYS A 101 23.10 -1.94 -20.84
C CYS A 101 22.25 -0.76 -20.33
N CYS A 102 21.14 -1.03 -19.63
CA CYS A 102 20.33 0.02 -19.00
C CYS A 102 20.68 0.28 -17.54
N THR A 103 21.28 -0.70 -16.87
CA THR A 103 21.60 -0.63 -15.44
C THR A 103 23.06 -0.26 -15.22
N THR A 104 23.97 -0.81 -16.03
CA THR A 104 25.37 -0.39 -16.08
C THR A 104 25.60 0.53 -17.28
N LYS A 105 26.30 1.66 -17.08
CA LYS A 105 26.54 2.68 -18.12
C LYS A 105 27.37 2.18 -19.31
N SER A 106 28.02 1.03 -19.17
CA SER A 106 28.88 0.41 -20.18
C SER A 106 28.14 -0.74 -20.87
N CYS A 107 27.55 -0.45 -22.02
CA CYS A 107 27.12 -1.46 -22.98
C CYS A 107 28.19 -1.50 -24.07
N ASP A 108 28.91 -2.61 -24.17
CA ASP A 108 29.98 -2.77 -25.15
C ASP A 108 29.45 -3.33 -26.48
N ASP A 109 30.04 -2.90 -27.59
CA ASP A 109 29.62 -3.28 -28.93
C ASP A 109 29.80 -4.79 -29.17
N GLN A 110 30.83 -5.41 -28.56
CA GLN A 110 31.03 -6.85 -28.64
C GLN A 110 29.88 -7.63 -27.97
N PHE A 111 29.38 -7.11 -26.85
CA PHE A 111 28.26 -7.73 -26.14
C PHE A 111 26.96 -7.62 -26.94
N ILE A 112 26.70 -6.45 -27.54
CA ILE A 112 25.56 -6.23 -28.44
C ILE A 112 25.65 -7.17 -29.64
N LYS A 113 26.82 -7.28 -30.27
CA LYS A 113 27.03 -8.16 -31.44
C LYS A 113 26.76 -9.62 -31.09
N LYS A 114 27.30 -10.10 -29.97
CA LYS A 114 27.08 -11.48 -29.50
C LYS A 114 25.61 -11.79 -29.20
N ALA A 115 24.86 -10.83 -28.65
CA ALA A 115 23.47 -11.03 -28.28
C ALA A 115 22.50 -10.90 -29.48
N MET A 116 22.67 -9.88 -30.31
CA MET A 116 21.69 -9.54 -31.35
C MET A 116 22.06 -10.09 -32.73
N CYS A 117 23.35 -10.14 -33.07
CA CYS A 117 23.83 -10.49 -34.39
C CYS A 117 25.15 -11.29 -34.35
N PRO A 118 25.16 -12.48 -33.73
CA PRO A 118 26.38 -13.28 -33.59
C PRO A 118 27.01 -13.68 -34.95
N ASP A 119 26.18 -13.75 -36.00
CA ASP A 119 26.61 -14.13 -37.36
C ASP A 119 26.94 -12.93 -38.27
N ALA A 120 26.82 -11.70 -37.77
CA ALA A 120 27.22 -10.52 -38.54
C ALA A 120 28.75 -10.47 -38.63
N LYS A 121 29.30 -10.52 -39.85
CA LYS A 121 30.74 -10.35 -40.10
C LYS A 121 31.17 -8.93 -39.75
#